data_AF-A0A7V9P7I9-F1
#
_entry.id   AF-A0A7V9P7I9-F1
#
_cell.length_a   1.000
_cell.length_b   1.000
_cell.length_c   1.000
_cell.angle_alpha   90.00
_cell.angle_beta   90.00
_cell.angle_gamma   90.00
#
_symmetry.space_group_name_H-M   'P 1'
#
loop_
_entity.id
_entity.type
_entity.pdbx_description
1 polymer ?
#
loop_
_entity_poly.entity_id
_entity_poly.type
_entity_poly.pdbx_seq_one_letter_code
_entity_poly.pdbx_strand_id
1 'polypeptide(L)'
;MPTLDGVWKLEREAGALPPFGLSKRIFGDGGWTLVGGVPAAYFRVQRRAGEGATLDYLGWPVKDELTPRADGSWAGRGLVAGREFCRFRLTRDPT
;
A
#
# COMPACT_ATOMS: atom_id res chain seq x y z
N MET A 1 14.59 -9.51 6.26
CA MET A 1 13.37 -8.69 6.43
C MET A 1 12.34 -9.18 5.42
N PRO A 2 11.03 -9.21 5.74
CA PRO A 2 10.02 -9.60 4.76
C PRO A 2 10.12 -8.66 3.55
N THR A 3 10.19 -9.23 2.36
CA THR A 3 10.25 -8.46 1.12
C THR A 3 8.87 -7.85 0.88
N LEU A 4 8.83 -6.56 0.53
CA LEU A 4 7.57 -5.87 0.20
C LEU A 4 7.02 -6.34 -1.17
N ASP A 5 7.82 -7.06 -1.96
CA ASP A 5 7.40 -7.58 -3.25
C ASP A 5 6.34 -8.69 -3.11
N GLY A 6 5.35 -8.64 -3.99
CA GLY A 6 4.22 -9.56 -3.99
C GLY A 6 2.89 -8.87 -4.19
N VAL A 7 1.82 -9.65 -4.05
CA VAL A 7 0.44 -9.15 -4.06
C VAL A 7 -0.05 -9.04 -2.62
N TRP A 8 -0.65 -7.90 -2.32
CA TRP A 8 -1.11 -7.54 -0.99
C TRP A 8 -2.58 -7.14 -1.06
N LYS A 9 -3.42 -7.84 -0.32
CA LYS A 9 -4.80 -7.42 -0.10
C LYS A 9 -4.82 -6.21 0.83
N LEU A 10 -5.65 -5.23 0.51
CA LEU A 10 -5.87 -4.07 1.35
C LEU A 10 -7.12 -4.27 2.21
N GLU A 11 -6.93 -4.26 3.52
CA GLU A 11 -7.99 -4.33 4.52
C GLU A 11 -8.15 -2.96 5.17
N ARG A 12 -9.33 -2.36 5.04
CA ARG A 12 -9.62 -1.05 5.62
C ARG A 12 -9.69 -1.15 7.14
N GLU A 13 -8.93 -0.30 7.82
CA GLU A 13 -8.98 -0.15 9.29
C GLU A 13 -9.75 1.12 9.69
N ALA A 14 -9.60 2.23 8.95
CA ALA A 14 -10.31 3.49 9.19
C ALA A 14 -10.36 4.41 7.96
N GLY A 15 -11.21 5.45 8.02
CA GLY A 15 -11.23 6.55 7.04
C GLY A 15 -11.85 6.19 5.68
N ALA A 16 -11.60 7.00 4.66
CA ALA A 16 -12.27 6.88 3.37
C ALA A 16 -11.52 5.92 2.43
N LEU A 17 -12.04 4.70 2.30
CA LEU A 17 -11.61 3.72 1.31
C LEU A 17 -12.84 2.99 0.76
N PRO A 18 -12.84 2.58 -0.52
CA PRO A 18 -13.80 1.63 -1.05
C PRO A 18 -13.92 0.39 -0.15
N PRO A 19 -15.13 -0.14 0.09
CA PRO A 19 -15.35 -1.22 1.05
C PRO A 19 -14.76 -2.57 0.62
N PHE A 20 -14.40 -2.76 -0.66
CA PHE A 20 -13.87 -4.03 -1.16
C PHE A 20 -13.05 -3.85 -2.46
N GLY A 21 -12.26 -4.87 -2.78
CA GLY A 21 -11.61 -5.02 -4.09
C GLY A 21 -10.27 -4.32 -4.27
N LEU A 22 -9.70 -3.71 -3.22
CA LEU A 22 -8.38 -3.09 -3.29
C LEU A 22 -7.27 -4.07 -2.98
N SER A 23 -6.27 -4.11 -3.86
CA SER A 23 -5.01 -4.79 -3.60
C SER A 23 -3.84 -3.98 -4.18
N LYS A 24 -2.62 -4.37 -3.82
CA LYS A 24 -1.39 -3.79 -4.35
C LYS A 24 -0.52 -4.90 -4.89
N ARG A 25 -0.02 -4.74 -6.10
CA ARG A 25 1.03 -5.58 -6.66
C ARG A 25 2.33 -4.78 -6.65
N ILE A 26 3.32 -5.23 -5.88
CA ILE A 26 4.59 -4.54 -5.67
C ILE A 26 5.73 -5.38 -6.27
N PHE A 27 6.61 -4.73 -7.03
CA PHE A 27 7.78 -5.36 -7.64
C PHE A 27 8.91 -4.35 -7.83
N GLY A 28 10.09 -4.65 -7.26
CA GLY A 28 11.25 -3.77 -7.36
C GLY A 28 10.94 -2.41 -6.75
N ASP A 29 11.18 -1.33 -7.48
CA ASP A 29 10.99 0.05 -6.98
C ASP A 29 9.62 0.65 -7.35
N GLY A 30 8.64 -0.19 -7.68
CA GLY A 30 7.30 0.28 -8.03
C GLY A 30 6.21 -0.75 -7.83
N GLY A 31 5.01 -0.39 -8.26
CA GLY A 31 3.86 -1.28 -8.20
C GLY A 31 2.56 -0.62 -8.63
N TRP A 32 1.50 -1.40 -8.60
CA TRP A 32 0.15 -0.98 -8.96
C TRP A 32 -0.80 -1.18 -7.81
N THR A 33 -1.68 -0.20 -7.58
CA THR A 33 -2.95 -0.43 -6.89
C THR A 33 -3.91 -1.03 -7.89
N LEU A 34 -4.53 -2.13 -7.49
CA LEU A 34 -5.51 -2.87 -8.28
C LEU A 34 -6.89 -2.66 -7.68
N VAL A 35 -7.90 -2.53 -8.55
CA VAL A 35 -9.31 -2.52 -8.19
C VAL A 35 -9.95 -3.74 -8.86
N GLY A 36 -10.40 -4.71 -8.07
CA GLY A 36 -10.91 -5.99 -8.58
C GLY A 36 -9.87 -6.75 -9.42
N GLY A 37 -8.58 -6.61 -9.11
CA GLY A 37 -7.47 -7.22 -9.86
C GLY A 37 -7.00 -6.43 -11.08
N VAL A 38 -7.70 -5.36 -11.47
CA VAL A 38 -7.33 -4.52 -12.63
C VAL A 38 -6.42 -3.35 -12.18
N PRO A 39 -5.28 -3.09 -12.84
CA PRO A 39 -4.42 -1.95 -12.51
C PRO A 39 -5.15 -0.60 -12.65
N ALA A 40 -5.18 0.17 -11.57
CA ALA A 40 -5.87 1.46 -11.51
C ALA A 40 -4.92 2.65 -11.28
N ALA A 41 -3.88 2.47 -10.47
CA ALA A 41 -2.94 3.54 -10.17
C ALA A 41 -1.52 3.00 -9.91
N TYR A 42 -0.54 3.54 -10.64
CA TYR A 42 0.86 3.20 -10.47
C TYR A 42 1.50 4.03 -9.35
N PHE A 43 2.43 3.43 -8.61
CA PHE A 43 3.23 4.09 -7.59
C PHE A 43 4.70 3.68 -7.67
N ARG A 44 5.57 4.57 -7.21
CA ARG A 44 6.97 4.25 -6.88
C ARG A 44 7.08 3.85 -5.43
N VAL A 45 7.97 2.90 -5.14
CA VAL A 45 8.29 2.48 -3.78
C VAL A 45 9.55 3.20 -3.34
N GLN A 46 9.50 3.88 -2.19
CA GLN A 46 10.67 4.44 -1.52
C GLN A 46 10.89 3.68 -0.22
N ARG A 47 11.87 2.79 -0.19
CA ARG A 47 12.20 2.01 1.01
C ARG A 47 13.10 2.84 1.92
N ARG A 48 12.84 2.80 3.22
CA ARG A 48 13.73 3.34 4.24
C ARG A 48 14.40 2.18 4.96
N ALA A 49 15.73 2.23 5.09
CA ALA A 49 16.48 1.18 5.75
C ALA A 49 15.95 0.96 7.17
N GLY A 50 15.43 -0.23 7.46
CA GLY A 50 14.99 -0.64 8.80
C GLY A 50 13.60 -0.17 9.27
N GLU A 51 12.95 0.78 8.59
CA GLU A 51 11.82 1.52 9.19
C GLU A 51 10.48 1.39 8.46
N GLY A 52 10.50 1.10 7.15
CA GLY A 52 9.26 1.06 6.37
C GLY A 52 9.45 1.38 4.90
N ALA A 53 8.35 1.72 4.25
CA ALA A 53 8.34 2.15 2.85
C ALA A 53 7.27 3.21 2.61
N THR A 54 7.42 3.99 1.55
CA THR A 54 6.34 4.82 1.04
C THR A 54 5.98 4.46 -0.39
N LEU A 55 4.69 4.55 -0.71
CA LEU A 55 4.17 4.37 -2.06
C LEU A 55 3.75 5.74 -2.59
N ASP A 56 4.53 6.29 -3.52
CA ASP A 56 4.30 7.61 -4.09
C ASP A 56 3.56 7.45 -5.43
N TYR A 57 2.28 7.83 -5.46
CA TYR A 57 1.42 7.63 -6.62
C TYR A 57 1.73 8.63 -7.73
N LEU A 58 1.97 8.13 -8.95
CA LEU A 58 2.27 9.01 -10.08
C LEU A 58 0.99 9.67 -10.62
N GLY A 59 1.02 11.00 -10.78
CA GLY A 59 -0.09 11.78 -11.30
C GLY A 59 -1.14 12.19 -10.27
N TRP A 60 -0.96 11.81 -9.00
CA TRP A 60 -1.88 12.11 -7.90
C TRP A 60 -1.12 12.66 -6.69
N PRO A 61 -1.70 13.59 -5.92
CA PRO A 61 -1.10 14.06 -4.67
C PRO A 61 -1.32 13.03 -3.54
N VAL A 62 -1.18 11.73 -3.85
CA VAL A 62 -1.50 10.62 -2.94
C VAL A 62 -0.22 9.87 -2.60
N LYS A 63 -0.08 9.55 -1.32
CA LYS A 63 1.03 8.77 -0.78
C LYS A 63 0.51 7.79 0.25
N ASP A 64 1.04 6.58 0.25
CA ASP A 64 0.88 5.67 1.38
C ASP A 64 2.18 5.55 2.15
N GLU A 65 2.08 5.59 3.47
CA GLU A 65 3.18 5.26 4.37
C GLU A 65 2.95 3.87 4.96
N LEU A 66 3.97 3.01 4.87
CA LEU A 66 3.92 1.62 5.30
C LEU A 66 4.91 1.36 6.43
N THR A 67 4.43 0.71 7.49
CA THR A 67 5.24 0.24 8.63
C THR A 67 5.09 -1.28 8.75
N PRO A 68 6.19 -2.04 8.84
CA PRO A 68 6.10 -3.49 8.97
C PRO A 68 5.45 -3.89 10.31
N ARG A 69 4.64 -4.95 10.30
CA ARG A 69 4.09 -5.58 11.51
C ARG A 69 4.77 -6.93 11.77
N ALA A 70 4.73 -7.38 13.02
CA ALA A 70 5.37 -8.63 13.46
C ALA A 70 4.84 -9.89 12.77
N ASP A 71 3.59 -9.86 12.30
CA ASP A 71 2.92 -10.96 11.60
C ASP A 71 3.17 -10.98 10.09
N GLY A 72 4.12 -10.17 9.60
CA GLY A 72 4.47 -10.08 8.19
C GLY A 72 3.52 -9.24 7.34
N SER A 73 2.46 -8.68 7.93
CA SER A 73 1.62 -7.66 7.29
C SER A 73 2.25 -6.27 7.40
N TRP A 74 1.64 -5.28 6.73
CA TRP A 74 2.05 -3.88 6.85
C TRP A 74 0.90 -3.02 7.35
N ALA A 75 1.18 -2.14 8.32
CA ALA A 75 0.32 -1.03 8.66
C ALA A 75 0.44 0.03 7.57
N GLY A 76 -0.68 0.59 7.11
CA GLY A 76 -0.72 1.60 6.07
C GLY A 76 -1.49 2.85 6.49
N ARG A 77 -0.99 4.02 6.12
CA ARG A 77 -1.72 5.29 6.21
C ARG A 77 -1.72 5.96 4.86
N GLY A 78 -2.90 6.29 4.36
CA GLY A 78 -3.06 7.03 3.12
C GLY A 78 -3.11 8.53 3.39
N LEU A 79 -2.31 9.28 2.64
CA LEU A 79 -2.21 10.73 2.68
C LEU A 79 -2.67 11.31 1.33
N VAL A 80 -3.53 12.33 1.35
CA VAL A 80 -3.81 13.19 0.19
C VAL A 80 -3.30 14.59 0.50
N ALA A 81 -2.40 15.12 -0.32
CA ALA A 81 -1.74 16.40 -0.11
C ALA A 81 -1.18 16.56 1.31
N GLY A 82 -0.60 15.47 1.86
CA GLY A 82 -0.03 15.42 3.21
C GLY A 82 -1.03 15.22 4.36
N ARG A 83 -2.34 15.17 4.08
CA ARG A 83 -3.38 14.93 5.09
C ARG A 83 -3.83 13.47 5.10
N GLU A 84 -3.81 12.85 6.27
CA GLU A 84 -4.31 11.49 6.45
C GLU A 84 -5.81 11.40 6.14
N PHE A 85 -6.18 10.49 5.24
CA PHE A 85 -7.58 10.23 4.86
C PHE A 85 -8.03 8.81 5.16
N CYS A 86 -7.10 7.86 5.30
CA CYS A 86 -7.42 6.47 5.64
C CYS A 86 -6.30 5.76 6.38
N ARG A 87 -6.68 4.67 7.05
CA ARG A 87 -5.77 3.66 7.59
C ARG A 87 -6.17 2.30 7.08
N PHE A 88 -5.17 1.47 6.81
CA PHE A 88 -5.38 0.15 6.26
C PHE A 88 -4.29 -0.81 6.71
N ARG A 89 -4.54 -2.09 6.45
CA ARG A 89 -3.59 -3.16 6.61
C ARG A 89 -3.35 -3.83 5.26
N LEU A 90 -2.09 -4.10 4.95
CA LEU A 90 -1.72 -4.96 3.83
C LEU A 90 -1.47 -6.37 4.32
N THR A 91 -2.35 -7.29 3.99
CA THR A 91 -2.19 -8.72 4.23
C THR A 91 -1.71 -9.38 2.95
N ARG A 92 -0.80 -10.36 3.08
CA ARG A 92 -0.26 -11.04 1.90
C ARG A 92 -1.39 -11.79 1.23
N ASP A 93 -1.53 -11.61 -0.08
CA ASP A 93 -2.45 -12.43 -0.86
C ASP A 93 -1.84 -13.84 -0.97
N PRO A 94 -2.53 -14.90 -0.50
CA PRO A 94 -2.02 -16.27 -0.58
C PRO A 94 -2.06 -16.85 -2.00
N THR A 95 -2.67 -16.14 -2.96
CA THR A 95 -2.92 -16.61 -4.32
C THR A 95 -1.69 -16.54 -5.22
#